data_AF-A0A151R645-F1
#
_entry.id   AF-A0A151R645-F1
#
_cell.length_a   1.000
_cell.length_b   1.000
_cell.length_c   1.000
_cell.angle_alpha   90.00
_cell.angle_beta   90.00
_cell.angle_gamma   90.00
#
_symmetry.space_group_name_H-M   'P 1'
#
loop_
_entity.id
_entity.type
_entity.pdbx_description
1 polymer ?
#
loop_
_entity_poly.entity_id
_entity_poly.type
_entity_poly.pdbx_seq_one_letter_code
_entity_poly.pdbx_strand_id
1 'polypeptide(L)'
;TGGPSYAVELGRLDGRISTKASVRHHLPHAEFKLTQLNQMFASHGLSLTDLVALSGAHTIGFSHCSQFSKRIYNFKSRKSIDHTLNPAYAKQLQQVCPKELVDVLIVVVVYPSYFTYVC
;
A
#
# COMPACT_ATOMS: atom_id res chain seq x y z
N THR A 1 -18.80 -3.89 -0.68
CA THR A 1 -17.57 -3.89 -1.49
C THR A 1 -17.62 -4.80 -2.71
N GLY A 2 -18.57 -5.75 -2.85
CA GLY A 2 -18.86 -6.39 -4.15
C GLY A 2 -17.83 -7.38 -4.70
N GLY A 3 -16.81 -7.74 -3.92
CA GLY A 3 -15.78 -8.71 -4.31
C GLY A 3 -16.27 -10.17 -4.30
N PRO A 4 -15.38 -11.11 -4.70
CA PRO A 4 -15.71 -12.53 -4.77
C PRO A 4 -16.02 -13.12 -3.39
N SER A 5 -16.90 -14.13 -3.38
CA SER A 5 -17.21 -14.93 -2.19
C SER A 5 -16.41 -16.24 -2.22
N TYR A 6 -15.88 -16.64 -1.08
CA TYR A 6 -15.21 -17.93 -0.90
C TYR A 6 -15.43 -18.44 0.52
N ALA A 7 -15.42 -19.77 0.69
CA ALA A 7 -15.50 -20.40 2.01
C ALA A 7 -14.14 -20.29 2.69
N VAL A 8 -14.08 -19.60 3.83
CA VAL A 8 -12.85 -19.42 4.61
C VAL A 8 -12.63 -20.63 5.51
N GLU A 9 -11.41 -21.17 5.54
CA GLU A 9 -11.03 -22.19 6.51
C GLU A 9 -11.12 -21.66 7.96
N LEU A 10 -11.72 -22.45 8.84
CA LEU A 10 -11.97 -22.11 10.24
C LEU A 10 -11.03 -22.91 11.19
N GLY A 11 -11.00 -22.53 12.47
CA GLY A 11 -10.23 -23.25 13.51
C GLY A 11 -8.93 -22.59 13.96
N ARG A 12 -8.64 -21.35 13.53
CA ARG A 12 -7.53 -20.55 14.07
C ARG A 12 -7.77 -20.21 15.55
N LEU A 13 -6.70 -20.26 16.34
CA LEU A 13 -6.70 -19.91 17.78
C LEU A 13 -6.02 -18.55 18.00
N ASP A 14 -6.39 -17.88 19.09
CA ASP A 14 -5.83 -16.58 19.46
C ASP A 14 -4.44 -16.69 20.08
N GLY A 15 -3.50 -15.87 19.59
CA GLY A 15 -2.17 -15.73 20.17
C GLY A 15 -2.22 -15.00 21.52
N ARG A 16 -1.41 -15.44 22.49
CA ARG A 16 -1.36 -14.85 23.85
C ARG A 16 -0.27 -13.79 24.05
N ILE A 17 0.57 -13.55 23.04
CA ILE A 17 1.73 -12.66 23.13
C ILE A 17 1.68 -11.68 21.96
N SER A 18 1.79 -10.39 22.27
CA SER A 18 1.90 -9.30 21.28
C SER A 18 3.08 -8.42 21.65
N THR A 19 4.07 -8.33 20.76
CA THR A 19 5.28 -7.53 21.02
C THR A 19 5.63 -6.67 19.81
N LYS A 20 6.28 -5.53 20.04
CA LYS A 20 6.80 -4.69 18.94
C LYS A 20 7.80 -5.45 18.07
N ALA A 21 8.58 -6.35 18.68
CA ALA A 21 9.59 -7.14 17.99
C ALA A 21 8.97 -8.11 16.97
N SER A 22 7.78 -8.65 17.22
CA SER A 22 7.13 -9.59 16.29
C SER A 22 6.67 -8.93 14.98
N VAL A 23 6.50 -7.61 14.97
CA VAL A 23 6.08 -6.85 13.77
C VAL A 23 7.28 -6.32 12.99
N ARG A 24 8.37 -5.99 13.69
CA ARG A 24 9.53 -5.34 13.11
C ARG A 24 10.10 -6.21 11.98
N HIS A 25 10.29 -5.62 10.79
CA HIS A 25 10.80 -6.28 9.58
C HIS A 25 9.88 -7.33 8.94
N HIS A 26 8.66 -7.55 9.46
CA HIS A 26 7.69 -8.51 8.90
C HIS A 26 6.50 -7.84 8.18
N LEU A 27 6.54 -6.51 8.02
CA LEU A 27 5.53 -5.77 7.26
C LEU A 27 6.17 -5.00 6.10
N PRO A 28 5.52 -4.97 4.92
CA PRO A 28 6.03 -4.24 3.77
C PRO A 28 5.92 -2.73 4.01
N HIS A 29 6.92 -1.98 3.53
CA HIS A 29 6.88 -0.52 3.50
C HIS A 29 6.49 -0.04 2.10
N ALA A 30 5.78 1.11 2.00
CA ALA A 30 5.35 1.70 0.73
C ALA A 30 6.51 2.06 -0.24
N GLU A 31 7.75 2.06 0.25
CA GLU A 31 8.96 2.39 -0.51
C GLU A 31 9.77 1.17 -0.94
N PHE A 32 9.31 -0.04 -0.62
CA PHE A 32 10.00 -1.26 -1.01
C PHE A 32 10.01 -1.41 -2.53
N LYS A 33 11.17 -1.85 -3.05
CA LYS A 33 11.29 -2.31 -4.43
C LYS A 33 10.57 -3.65 -4.58
N LEU A 34 10.18 -3.98 -5.81
CA LEU A 34 9.54 -5.26 -6.12
C LEU A 34 10.36 -6.47 -5.61
N THR A 35 11.68 -6.42 -5.71
CA THR A 35 12.55 -7.50 -5.21
C THR A 35 12.43 -7.70 -3.70
N GLN A 36 12.29 -6.61 -2.92
CA GLN A 36 12.11 -6.66 -1.48
C GLN A 36 10.72 -7.18 -1.11
N LEU A 37 9.68 -6.76 -1.83
CA LEU A 37 8.32 -7.28 -1.65
C LEU A 37 8.26 -8.78 -1.95
N ASN A 38 8.85 -9.22 -3.07
CA ASN A 38 8.86 -10.61 -3.46
C ASN A 38 9.62 -11.48 -2.44
N GLN A 39 10.77 -11.02 -1.94
CA GLN A 39 11.52 -11.72 -0.90
C GLN A 39 10.74 -11.84 0.42
N MET A 40 10.05 -10.78 0.83
CA MET A 40 9.23 -10.77 2.05
C MET A 40 8.02 -11.70 1.92
N PHE A 41 7.31 -11.68 0.79
CA PHE A 41 6.19 -12.59 0.56
C PHE A 41 6.66 -14.05 0.53
N ALA A 42 7.79 -14.32 -0.13
CA ALA A 42 8.40 -15.65 -0.15
C ALA A 42 8.79 -16.16 1.25
N SER A 43 9.24 -15.28 2.17
CA SER A 43 9.51 -15.70 3.56
C SER A 43 8.26 -16.09 4.35
N HIS A 44 7.07 -15.75 3.86
CA HIS A 44 5.78 -16.18 4.39
C HIS A 44 5.13 -17.30 3.55
N GLY A 45 5.87 -17.92 2.64
CA GLY A 45 5.35 -18.99 1.78
C GLY A 45 4.41 -18.51 0.67
N LEU A 46 4.41 -17.21 0.37
CA LEU A 46 3.58 -16.61 -0.68
C LEU A 46 4.40 -16.38 -1.95
N SER A 47 3.81 -16.70 -3.09
CA SER A 47 4.40 -16.54 -4.42
C SER A 47 4.29 -15.11 -4.95
N LEU A 48 4.95 -14.83 -6.08
CA LEU A 48 4.76 -13.57 -6.81
C LEU A 48 3.30 -13.36 -7.25
N THR A 49 2.60 -14.44 -7.61
CA THR A 49 1.18 -14.38 -7.96
C THR A 49 0.35 -13.93 -6.76
N ASP A 50 0.65 -14.43 -5.56
CA ASP A 50 -0.03 -14.01 -4.33
C ASP A 50 0.26 -12.53 -4.01
N LEU A 51 1.50 -12.06 -4.22
CA LEU A 51 1.83 -10.65 -4.07
C LEU A 51 0.98 -9.77 -4.99
N VAL A 52 0.86 -10.13 -6.26
CA VAL A 52 0.06 -9.37 -7.24
C VAL A 52 -1.43 -9.41 -6.88
N ALA A 53 -1.96 -10.59 -6.58
CA ALA A 53 -3.37 -10.77 -6.22
C ALA A 53 -3.74 -9.99 -4.94
N LEU A 54 -2.92 -10.09 -3.88
CA LEU A 54 -3.15 -9.39 -2.61
C LEU A 54 -2.94 -7.88 -2.72
N SER A 55 -2.10 -7.41 -3.65
CA SER A 55 -1.98 -5.97 -3.95
C SER A 55 -3.28 -5.38 -4.50
N GLY A 56 -4.17 -6.21 -5.07
CA GLY A 56 -5.52 -5.82 -5.48
C GLY A 56 -6.40 -5.33 -4.31
N ALA A 57 -6.03 -5.60 -3.05
CA ALA A 57 -6.69 -5.02 -1.89
C ALA A 57 -6.63 -3.48 -1.86
N HIS A 58 -5.69 -2.86 -2.58
CA HIS A 58 -5.59 -1.40 -2.71
C HIS A 58 -6.65 -0.77 -3.64
N THR A 59 -7.57 -1.55 -4.19
CA THR A 59 -8.71 -1.02 -4.97
C THR A 59 -9.71 -0.23 -4.13
N ILE A 60 -9.70 -0.43 -2.82
CA ILE A 60 -10.57 0.28 -1.87
C ILE A 60 -9.77 0.78 -0.68
N GLY A 61 -10.28 1.84 -0.03
CA GLY A 61 -9.69 2.39 1.19
C GLY A 61 -9.00 3.73 0.97
N PHE A 62 -8.09 4.05 1.88
CA PHE A 62 -7.40 5.33 1.94
C PHE A 62 -5.94 5.15 2.34
N SER A 63 -5.12 6.17 2.11
CA SER A 63 -3.73 6.19 2.52
C SER A 63 -3.35 7.55 3.10
N HIS A 64 -2.48 7.57 4.10
CA HIS A 64 -1.90 8.81 4.60
C HIS A 64 -0.94 9.40 3.56
N CYS A 65 -0.91 10.73 3.44
CA CYS A 65 -0.01 11.44 2.54
C CYS A 65 1.46 11.04 2.77
N SER A 66 1.86 10.79 4.03
CA SER A 66 3.19 10.33 4.42
C SER A 66 3.66 9.06 3.70
N GLN A 67 2.75 8.19 3.26
CA GLN A 67 3.09 6.94 2.59
C GLN A 67 3.53 7.13 1.13
N PHE A 68 3.20 8.26 0.49
CA PHE A 68 3.54 8.50 -0.92
C PHE A 68 4.14 9.89 -1.20
N SER A 69 4.22 10.79 -0.21
CA SER A 69 4.69 12.17 -0.36
C SER A 69 6.08 12.27 -1.01
N LYS A 70 6.99 11.34 -0.73
CA LYS A 70 8.32 11.31 -1.38
C LYS A 70 8.21 11.18 -2.91
N ARG A 71 7.20 10.48 -3.43
CA ARG A 71 6.97 10.34 -4.88
C ARG A 71 6.45 11.61 -5.54
N ILE A 72 5.79 12.50 -4.80
CA ILE A 72 5.22 13.74 -5.35
C ILE A 72 6.06 14.99 -5.05
N TYR A 73 6.98 14.94 -4.08
CA TYR A 73 7.81 16.10 -3.72
C TYR A 73 9.32 15.87 -3.81
N ASN A 74 9.82 14.68 -3.46
CA ASN A 74 11.24 14.44 -3.20
C ASN A 74 11.72 13.08 -3.77
N PHE A 75 11.39 12.78 -5.02
CA PHE A 75 11.69 11.46 -5.57
C PHE A 75 13.21 11.25 -5.74
N LYS A 76 13.75 10.18 -5.15
CA LYS A 76 15.19 9.90 -5.10
C LYS A 76 16.04 11.09 -4.60
N SER A 77 15.50 11.82 -3.63
CA SER A 77 16.12 13.03 -3.05
C SER A 77 16.33 14.18 -4.04
N ARG A 78 15.65 14.13 -5.20
CA ARG A 78 15.52 15.25 -6.12
C ARG A 78 14.22 15.95 -5.81
N LYS A 79 14.18 17.28 -5.89
CA LYS A 79 12.94 18.08 -5.77
C LYS A 79 12.06 17.88 -7.01
N SER A 80 11.69 16.63 -7.29
CA SER A 80 10.99 16.20 -8.49
C SER A 80 9.93 15.15 -8.16
N ILE A 81 8.94 15.07 -9.04
CA ILE A 81 7.92 14.01 -9.05
C ILE A 81 8.56 12.73 -9.58
N ASP A 82 8.13 11.57 -9.09
CA ASP A 82 8.48 10.26 -9.63
C ASP A 82 8.08 10.15 -11.11
N HIS A 83 9.04 9.83 -11.98
CA HIS A 83 8.82 9.76 -13.43
C HIS A 83 7.85 8.63 -13.83
N THR A 84 7.60 7.66 -12.96
CA THR A 84 6.61 6.59 -13.17
C THR A 84 5.18 7.00 -12.77
N LEU A 85 5.01 8.15 -12.12
CA LEU A 85 3.71 8.67 -11.71
C LEU A 85 3.15 9.61 -12.78
N ASN A 86 1.86 9.47 -13.09
CA ASN A 86 1.20 10.40 -14.02
C ASN A 86 1.31 11.85 -13.47
N PRO A 87 1.87 12.81 -14.24
CA PRO A 87 2.10 14.16 -13.72
C PRO A 87 0.83 14.92 -13.35
N ALA A 88 -0.27 14.71 -14.06
CA ALA A 88 -1.55 15.34 -13.74
C ALA A 88 -2.12 14.79 -12.43
N TYR A 89 -2.06 13.47 -12.25
CA TYR A 89 -2.45 12.83 -11.00
C TYR A 89 -1.56 13.26 -9.83
N ALA A 90 -0.25 13.37 -10.04
CA ALA A 90 0.68 13.89 -9.03
C ALA A 90 0.31 15.31 -8.58
N LYS A 91 -0.09 16.19 -9.51
CA LYS A 91 -0.58 17.54 -9.18
C LYS A 91 -1.89 17.51 -8.38
N GLN A 92 -2.82 16.61 -8.71
CA GLN A 92 -4.04 16.42 -7.92
C GLN A 92 -3.70 15.96 -6.49
N LEU A 93 -2.77 15.00 -6.35
CA LEU A 93 -2.29 14.55 -5.05
C LEU A 93 -1.61 15.69 -4.25
N GLN A 94 -0.85 16.57 -4.91
CA GLN A 94 -0.24 17.74 -4.25
C GLN A 94 -1.28 18.76 -3.74
N GLN A 95 -2.44 18.87 -4.38
CA GLN A 95 -3.52 19.75 -3.92
C GLN A 95 -4.17 19.22 -2.63
N VAL A 96 -4.34 17.89 -2.53
CA VAL A 96 -4.93 17.24 -1.35
C VAL A 96 -3.91 16.93 -0.25
N CYS A 97 -2.62 16.87 -0.59
CA CYS A 97 -1.51 16.65 0.35
C CYS A 97 -0.49 17.80 0.32
N PRO A 98 -0.82 19.01 0.83
CA PRO A 98 0.16 20.07 1.00
C PRO A 98 1.37 19.59 1.80
N LYS A 99 2.56 20.11 1.46
CA LYS A 99 3.84 19.63 1.99
C LYS A 99 3.94 19.74 3.51
N GLU A 100 3.29 20.74 4.09
CA GLU A 100 3.27 21.07 5.51
C GLU A 100 2.34 20.15 6.31
N LEU A 101 1.42 19.43 5.64
CA LEU A 101 0.37 18.63 6.26
C LEU A 101 0.48 17.12 5.94
N VAL A 102 1.62 16.69 5.41
CA VAL A 102 1.89 15.31 4.95
C VAL A 102 1.65 14.26 6.06
N ASP A 103 1.92 14.60 7.31
CA ASP A 103 1.81 13.64 8.42
C ASP A 103 0.38 13.52 8.99
N VAL A 104 -0.51 14.44 8.63
CA VAL A 104 -1.86 14.53 9.22
C VAL A 104 -2.94 14.10 8.22
N LEU A 105 -2.73 14.34 6.93
CA LEU A 105 -3.77 14.16 5.92
C LEU A 105 -3.85 12.73 5.38
N ILE A 106 -5.10 12.34 5.09
CA ILE A 106 -5.49 11.07 4.49
C ILE A 106 -6.16 11.35 3.15
N VAL A 107 -5.85 10.55 2.15
CA VAL A 107 -6.43 10.62 0.81
C VAL A 107 -7.15 9.33 0.48
N VAL A 108 -8.37 9.45 -0.04
CA VAL A 108 -9.07 8.36 -0.73
C VAL A 108 -8.46 8.24 -2.11
N VAL A 109 -7.65 7.20 -2.31
CA VAL A 109 -6.79 7.05 -3.50
C VAL A 109 -7.58 6.48 -4.69
N VAL A 110 -8.74 5.87 -4.45
CA VAL A 110 -9.58 5.27 -5.49
C VAL A 110 -11.04 5.62 -5.24
N TYR A 111 -11.62 6.37 -6.16
CA TYR A 111 -13.06 6.38 -6.40
C TYR A 111 -13.31 5.46 -7.59
N PRO A 112 -14.16 4.45 -7.46
CA PRO A 112 -15.26 4.33 -6.50
C PRO A 112 -15.06 3.26 -5.42
N SER A 113 -15.89 3.28 -4.38
CA SER A 113 -15.80 2.45 -3.16
C SER A 113 -16.16 0.96 -3.35
N TYR A 114 -15.96 0.41 -4.55
CA TYR A 114 -16.23 -0.97 -4.88
C TYR A 114 -14.96 -1.69 -5.33
N PHE A 115 -14.84 -2.95 -4.91
CA PHE A 115 -13.76 -3.82 -5.31
C PHE A 115 -13.99 -4.18 -6.79
N THR A 116 -13.22 -3.57 -7.69
CA THR A 116 -13.18 -3.99 -9.09
C THR A 116 -12.14 -5.08 -9.25
N TYR A 117 -12.41 -6.04 -10.14
CA TYR A 117 -11.40 -7.01 -10.55
C TYR A 117 -10.25 -6.24 -11.24
N VAL A 118 -9.12 -6.14 -10.57
CA VAL A 118 -7.85 -5.78 -11.21
C VAL A 118 -7.25 -7.10 -11.68
N CYS A 119 -7.44 -7.42 -12.96
CA CYS A 119 -6.61 -8.36 -13.68
C CYS A 119 -5.39 -7.63 -14.24
#